data_AF-A0A816KLW2-F1
#
_entry.id   AF-A0A816KLW2-F1
#
_cell.length_a   1.000
_cell.length_b   1.000
_cell.length_c   1.000
_cell.angle_alpha   90.00
_cell.angle_beta   90.00
_cell.angle_gamma   90.00
#
_symmetry.space_group_name_H-M   'P 1'
#
loop_
_entity.id
_entity.type
_entity.pdbx_description
1 polymer ?
#
loop_
_entity_poly.entity_id
_entity_poly.type
_entity_poly.pdbx_seq_one_letter_code
_entity_poly.pdbx_strand_id
1 'polypeptide(L)'
;MMVTTHLRFTLLLLPLAFVVIVSSSSQVRATNVGIESFSSPFATNLATLQSQIGYNFTNLNLLRRAMTHASFSQENNKALSIFGSHLIETSVSLHLLSKDIDTSSKALTRLIAEVSNVDSSCALDGNRLGLERVIRVSPKTDASNSAIVCGGFRAIFGAVAIDSGMVDEAIKVFWKVHGDRGWILVSVL
;
A
#
# COMPACT_ATOMS: atom_id res chain seq x y z
N MET A 1 74.73 -21.96 33.46
CA MET A 1 74.82 -22.87 32.29
C MET A 1 73.40 -23.24 31.89
N MET A 2 72.86 -22.57 30.87
CA MET A 2 71.50 -22.80 30.35
C MET A 2 71.48 -24.06 29.50
N VAL A 3 70.54 -24.97 29.77
CA VAL A 3 70.25 -26.12 28.91
C VAL A 3 68.84 -25.92 28.36
N THR A 4 68.75 -25.62 27.08
CA THR A 4 67.53 -25.59 26.27
C THR A 4 67.23 -26.98 25.76
N THR A 5 66.10 -27.56 26.15
CA THR A 5 65.58 -28.82 25.58
C THR A 5 64.22 -28.59 24.94
N HIS A 6 64.19 -28.82 23.62
CA HIS A 6 63.04 -28.69 22.74
C HIS A 6 61.97 -29.76 23.05
N LEU A 7 60.73 -29.33 23.29
CA LEU A 7 59.56 -30.19 23.43
C LEU A 7 59.00 -30.51 22.03
N ARG A 8 59.16 -31.76 21.57
CA ARG A 8 58.54 -32.26 20.33
C ARG A 8 57.13 -32.78 20.65
N PHE A 9 56.11 -32.16 20.04
CA PHE A 9 54.72 -32.66 20.05
C PHE A 9 54.59 -33.79 19.02
N THR A 10 54.38 -35.02 19.48
CA THR A 10 54.10 -36.18 18.62
C THR A 10 52.59 -36.26 18.37
N LEU A 11 52.18 -36.14 17.11
CA LEU A 11 50.81 -36.31 16.64
C LEU A 11 50.37 -37.78 16.80
N LEU A 12 49.29 -38.03 17.55
CA LEU A 12 48.58 -39.31 17.57
C LEU A 12 47.32 -39.19 16.69
N LEU A 13 47.35 -39.82 15.52
CA LEU A 13 46.20 -39.97 14.62
C LEU A 13 45.31 -41.12 15.10
N LEU A 14 44.08 -40.81 15.51
CA LEU A 14 43.00 -41.78 15.74
C LEU A 14 42.20 -41.97 14.44
N PRO A 15 41.88 -43.20 14.02
CA PRO A 15 41.08 -43.42 12.81
C PRO A 15 39.60 -43.14 13.10
N LEU A 16 39.02 -42.16 12.42
CA LEU A 16 37.57 -41.91 12.45
C LEU A 16 36.88 -42.91 11.52
N ALA A 17 36.11 -43.84 12.08
CA ALA A 17 35.28 -44.77 11.32
C ALA A 17 34.15 -43.99 10.62
N PHE A 18 34.15 -44.00 9.28
CA PHE A 18 33.09 -43.40 8.47
C PHE A 18 31.90 -44.36 8.42
N VAL A 19 30.83 -44.05 9.17
CA VAL A 19 29.54 -44.72 9.05
C VAL A 19 28.83 -44.16 7.82
N VAL A 20 28.70 -44.97 6.78
CA VAL A 20 27.91 -44.64 5.59
C VAL A 20 26.43 -44.85 5.93
N ILE A 21 25.70 -43.76 6.18
CA ILE A 21 24.24 -43.78 6.29
C ILE A 21 23.68 -43.71 4.86
N VAL A 22 23.13 -44.82 4.38
CA VAL A 22 22.36 -44.88 3.13
C VAL A 22 21.00 -44.27 3.40
N SER A 23 20.82 -43.00 3.01
CA SER A 23 19.52 -42.33 3.06
C SER A 23 18.72 -42.68 1.81
N SER A 24 17.71 -43.53 1.97
CA SER A 24 16.72 -43.85 0.92
C SER A 24 15.95 -42.58 0.52
N SER A 25 16.26 -42.04 -0.65
CA SER A 25 15.57 -40.86 -1.20
C SER A 25 14.28 -41.29 -1.90
N SER A 26 13.15 -41.17 -1.20
CA SER A 26 11.84 -41.27 -1.82
C SER A 26 11.61 -40.05 -2.71
N GLN A 27 11.81 -40.18 -4.02
CA GLN A 27 11.40 -39.15 -4.98
C GLN A 27 9.87 -39.10 -5.04
N VAL A 28 9.26 -38.15 -4.35
CA VAL A 28 7.86 -37.77 -4.55
C VAL A 28 7.80 -37.00 -5.87
N ARG A 29 7.31 -37.66 -6.91
CA ARG A 29 7.04 -37.05 -8.21
C ARG A 29 5.78 -36.19 -8.07
N ALA A 30 5.97 -34.88 -7.87
CA ALA A 30 4.88 -33.92 -7.93
C ALA A 30 4.32 -33.88 -9.36
N THR A 31 3.08 -34.31 -9.53
CA THR A 31 2.31 -34.10 -10.74
C THR A 31 1.96 -32.61 -10.82
N ASN A 32 2.40 -31.94 -11.90
CA ASN A 32 1.93 -30.60 -12.25
C ASN A 32 0.46 -30.68 -12.67
N VAL A 33 -0.44 -30.67 -11.69
CA VAL A 33 -1.81 -30.24 -11.92
C VAL A 33 -1.75 -28.73 -11.96
N GLY A 34 -1.94 -28.16 -13.16
CA GLY A 34 -2.15 -26.73 -13.31
C GLY A 34 -3.39 -26.33 -12.51
N ILE A 35 -3.19 -25.90 -11.27
CA ILE A 35 -4.21 -25.23 -10.48
C ILE A 35 -4.32 -23.84 -11.10
N GLU A 36 -5.32 -23.65 -11.96
CA GLU A 36 -5.79 -22.29 -12.24
C GLU A 36 -6.08 -21.63 -10.90
N SER A 37 -5.36 -20.55 -10.60
CA SER A 37 -5.47 -19.84 -9.33
C SER A 37 -6.89 -19.31 -9.19
N PHE A 38 -7.71 -19.96 -8.37
CA PHE A 38 -9.01 -19.42 -7.96
C PHE A 38 -8.77 -18.17 -7.09
N SER A 39 -8.58 -17.02 -7.74
CA SER A 39 -8.44 -15.73 -7.05
C SER A 39 -9.77 -15.39 -6.38
N SER A 40 -9.75 -15.06 -5.08
CA SER A 40 -10.97 -14.60 -4.40
C SER A 40 -11.49 -13.30 -5.01
N PRO A 41 -12.81 -13.01 -4.93
CA PRO A 41 -13.37 -11.76 -5.44
C PRO A 41 -12.65 -10.52 -4.92
N PHE A 42 -12.18 -10.58 -3.66
CA PHE A 42 -11.37 -9.51 -3.07
C PHE A 42 -10.03 -9.34 -3.78
N ALA A 43 -9.30 -10.42 -4.09
CA ALA A 43 -8.03 -10.33 -4.80
C ALA A 43 -8.22 -9.76 -6.22
N THR A 44 -9.27 -10.18 -6.94
CA THR A 44 -9.62 -9.62 -8.25
C THR A 44 -9.95 -8.13 -8.17
N ASN A 45 -10.76 -7.72 -7.19
CA ASN A 45 -11.11 -6.31 -6.98
C ASN A 45 -9.87 -5.45 -6.66
N LEU A 46 -8.91 -5.97 -5.88
CA LEU A 46 -7.65 -5.27 -5.64
C LEU A 46 -6.79 -5.14 -6.91
N ALA A 47 -6.76 -6.16 -7.76
CA ALA A 47 -6.07 -6.08 -9.05
C ALA A 47 -6.71 -5.03 -9.97
N THR A 48 -8.04 -4.99 -10.06
CA THR A 48 -8.78 -3.96 -10.79
C THR A 48 -8.49 -2.57 -10.24
N LEU A 49 -8.49 -2.41 -8.91
CA LEU A 49 -8.20 -1.12 -8.27
C LEU A 49 -6.80 -0.62 -8.60
N GLN A 50 -5.77 -1.47 -8.56
CA GLN A 50 -4.41 -1.11 -8.98
C GLN A 50 -4.36 -0.61 -10.43
N SER A 51 -5.08 -1.27 -11.33
CA SER A 51 -5.20 -0.84 -12.74
C SER A 51 -5.88 0.53 -12.86
N GLN A 52 -6.96 0.77 -12.11
CA GLN A 52 -7.70 2.04 -12.15
C GLN A 52 -6.87 3.21 -11.63
N ILE A 53 -6.17 3.04 -10.50
CA ILE A 53 -5.30 4.08 -9.94
C ILE A 53 -3.97 4.21 -10.71
N GLY A 54 -3.62 3.20 -11.51
CA GLY A 54 -2.39 3.16 -12.28
C GLY A 54 -1.13 3.02 -11.44
N TYR A 55 -1.22 2.27 -10.33
CA TYR A 55 -0.13 2.00 -9.42
C TYR A 55 -0.13 0.53 -9.03
N ASN A 56 1.00 -0.15 -9.25
CA ASN A 56 1.20 -1.54 -8.85
C ASN A 56 1.95 -1.56 -7.52
N PHE A 57 1.30 -2.07 -6.48
CA PHE A 57 1.91 -2.19 -5.16
C PHE A 57 3.00 -3.27 -5.16
N THR A 58 4.16 -2.93 -4.61
CA THR A 58 5.22 -3.87 -4.29
C THR A 58 4.80 -4.75 -3.12
N ASN A 59 4.21 -4.14 -2.09
CA ASN A 59 3.61 -4.82 -0.95
C ASN A 59 2.07 -4.70 -0.98
N LEU A 60 1.42 -5.70 -1.59
CA LEU A 60 -0.04 -5.75 -1.70
C LEU A 60 -0.77 -5.70 -0.33
N ASN A 61 -0.11 -6.04 0.77
CA ASN A 61 -0.72 -5.94 2.11
C ASN A 61 -1.06 -4.49 2.49
N LEU A 62 -0.32 -3.50 1.98
CA LEU A 62 -0.63 -2.09 2.20
C LEU A 62 -1.96 -1.72 1.55
N LEU A 63 -2.20 -2.16 0.31
CA LEU A 63 -3.48 -1.95 -0.36
C LEU A 63 -4.62 -2.73 0.31
N ARG A 64 -4.37 -3.99 0.71
CA ARG A 64 -5.35 -4.78 1.49
C ARG A 64 -5.75 -4.05 2.77
N ARG A 65 -4.77 -3.49 3.49
CA ARG A 65 -5.00 -2.72 4.71
C ARG A 65 -5.74 -1.41 4.43
N ALA A 66 -5.40 -0.69 3.36
CA ALA A 66 -6.13 0.50 2.93
C ALA A 66 -7.62 0.21 2.67
N MET A 67 -7.94 -0.96 2.11
CA MET A 67 -9.30 -1.43 1.85
C MET A 67 -9.92 -2.20 3.02
N THR A 68 -9.50 -1.90 4.26
CA THR A 68 -10.03 -2.54 5.48
C THR A 68 -10.47 -1.49 6.48
N HIS A 69 -11.78 -1.42 6.72
CA HIS A 69 -12.34 -0.51 7.72
C HIS A 69 -12.11 -1.06 9.14
N ALA A 70 -12.08 -0.16 10.13
CA ALA A 70 -11.89 -0.51 11.55
C ALA A 70 -13.00 -1.42 12.11
N SER A 71 -14.19 -1.44 11.49
CA SER A 71 -15.23 -2.40 11.87
C SER A 71 -14.91 -3.84 11.45
N PHE A 72 -14.06 -4.05 10.44
CA PHE A 72 -13.68 -5.39 9.97
C PHE A 72 -12.50 -5.98 10.74
N SER A 73 -11.49 -5.16 11.09
CA SER A 73 -10.25 -5.63 11.73
C SER A 73 -9.57 -4.52 12.55
N GLN A 74 -8.76 -4.93 13.54
CA GLN A 74 -7.83 -4.04 14.24
C GLN A 74 -6.68 -3.59 13.31
N GLU A 75 -6.28 -4.44 12.37
CA GLU A 75 -5.41 -4.03 11.28
C GLU A 75 -6.25 -3.38 10.18
N ASN A 76 -6.37 -2.06 10.24
CA ASN A 76 -7.25 -1.27 9.38
C ASN A 76 -6.58 -0.03 8.79
N ASN A 77 -7.37 0.68 8.00
CA ASN A 77 -6.98 1.82 7.20
C ASN A 77 -6.94 3.16 7.95
N LYS A 78 -7.28 3.24 9.24
CA LYS A 78 -7.44 4.54 9.93
C LYS A 78 -6.18 5.40 9.88
N ALA A 79 -5.02 4.81 10.19
CA ALA A 79 -3.74 5.52 10.15
C ALA A 79 -3.37 5.95 8.71
N LEU A 80 -3.54 5.05 7.74
CA LEU A 80 -3.29 5.34 6.33
C LEU A 80 -4.23 6.44 5.80
N SER A 81 -5.49 6.45 6.24
CA SER A 81 -6.47 7.47 5.87
C SER A 81 -6.10 8.85 6.40
N ILE A 82 -5.57 8.94 7.63
CA ILE A 82 -5.11 10.20 8.22
C ILE A 82 -3.89 10.73 7.46
N PHE A 83 -2.90 9.86 7.20
CA PHE A 83 -1.74 10.23 6.42
C PHE A 83 -2.14 10.67 5.00
N GLY A 84 -3.02 9.90 4.36
CA GLY A 84 -3.57 10.19 3.04
C GLY A 84 -4.31 11.52 2.96
N SER A 85 -5.07 11.93 3.99
CA SER A 85 -5.68 13.27 3.99
C SER A 85 -4.64 14.38 3.94
N HIS A 86 -3.56 14.28 4.72
CA HIS A 86 -2.50 15.29 4.69
C HIS A 86 -1.78 15.33 3.34
N LEU A 87 -1.60 14.18 2.69
CA LEU A 87 -1.05 14.12 1.33
C LEU A 87 -1.93 14.84 0.31
N ILE A 88 -3.25 14.64 0.38
CA ILE A 88 -4.21 15.31 -0.52
C ILE A 88 -4.19 16.83 -0.30
N GLU A 89 -4.24 17.28 0.95
CA GLU A 89 -4.18 18.71 1.29
C GLU A 89 -2.86 19.35 0.84
N THR A 90 -1.75 18.64 1.05
CA THR A 90 -0.42 19.06 0.57
C THR A 90 -0.37 19.12 -0.95
N SER A 91 -0.95 18.12 -1.63
CA SER A 91 -1.00 18.03 -3.08
C SER A 91 -1.71 19.22 -3.71
N VAL A 92 -2.90 19.59 -3.21
CA VAL A 92 -3.63 20.76 -3.72
C VAL A 92 -2.94 22.06 -3.39
N SER A 93 -2.31 22.16 -2.21
CA SER A 93 -1.56 23.35 -1.81
C SER A 93 -0.34 23.57 -2.70
N LEU A 94 0.45 22.52 -2.91
CA LEU A 94 1.60 22.53 -3.80
C LEU A 94 1.17 22.89 -5.22
N HIS A 95 0.10 22.28 -5.73
CA HIS A 95 -0.39 22.54 -7.07
C HIS A 95 -0.82 23.99 -7.27
N LEU A 96 -1.55 24.56 -6.31
CA LEU A 96 -2.04 25.93 -6.40
C LEU A 96 -0.89 26.94 -6.32
N LEU A 97 -0.02 26.80 -5.31
CA LEU A 97 1.12 27.71 -5.09
C LEU A 97 2.19 27.61 -6.18
N SER A 98 2.33 26.44 -6.82
CA SER A 98 3.25 26.28 -7.96
C SER A 98 2.76 27.00 -9.22
N LYS A 99 1.46 27.26 -9.34
CA LYS A 99 0.88 28.02 -10.45
C LYS A 99 0.86 29.52 -10.17
N ASP A 100 0.54 29.90 -8.94
CA ASP A 100 0.47 31.28 -8.50
C ASP A 100 0.89 31.38 -7.03
N ILE A 101 2.12 31.86 -6.81
CA ILE A 101 2.70 32.02 -5.48
C ILE A 101 2.03 33.16 -4.69
N ASP A 102 1.36 34.09 -5.38
CA ASP A 102 0.66 35.23 -4.77
C ASP A 102 -0.79 34.87 -4.37
N THR A 103 -1.18 33.60 -4.52
CA THR A 103 -2.47 33.07 -4.05
C THR A 103 -2.72 33.45 -2.58
N SER A 104 -3.86 34.09 -2.31
CA SER A 104 -4.24 34.45 -0.94
C SER A 104 -4.45 33.23 -0.04
N SER A 105 -4.12 33.37 1.25
CA SER A 105 -4.37 32.34 2.27
C SER A 105 -5.85 31.92 2.34
N LYS A 106 -6.78 32.85 2.10
CA LYS A 106 -8.22 32.58 2.05
C LYS A 106 -8.59 31.66 0.88
N ALA A 107 -8.04 31.90 -0.31
CA ALA A 107 -8.27 31.05 -1.47
C ALA A 107 -7.69 29.65 -1.27
N LEU A 108 -6.46 29.57 -0.76
CA LEU A 108 -5.81 28.29 -0.44
C LEU A 108 -6.62 27.48 0.59
N THR A 109 -7.02 28.10 1.70
CA THR A 109 -7.81 27.45 2.76
C THR A 109 -9.16 26.96 2.23
N ARG A 110 -9.80 27.74 1.36
CA ARG A 110 -11.06 27.35 0.72
C ARG A 110 -10.88 26.09 -0.14
N LEU A 111 -9.85 26.05 -0.99
CA LEU A 111 -9.59 24.88 -1.83
C LEU A 111 -9.28 23.63 -1.00
N ILE A 112 -8.48 23.78 0.06
CA ILE A 112 -8.20 22.70 1.02
C ILE A 112 -9.51 22.17 1.63
N ALA A 113 -10.41 23.06 2.08
CA ALA A 113 -11.70 22.65 2.64
C ALA A 113 -12.59 21.94 1.61
N GLU A 114 -12.57 22.37 0.35
CA GLU A 114 -13.32 21.75 -0.75
C GLU A 114 -12.80 20.35 -1.07
N VAL A 115 -11.49 20.15 -1.19
CA VAL A 115 -10.91 18.82 -1.48
C VAL A 115 -11.02 17.86 -0.29
N SER A 116 -11.00 18.39 0.94
CA SER A 116 -11.15 17.61 2.18
C SER A 116 -12.61 17.31 2.54
N ASN A 117 -13.58 17.82 1.78
CA ASN A 117 -14.99 17.51 2.00
C ASN A 117 -15.27 16.02 1.72
N VAL A 118 -16.04 15.40 2.61
CA VAL A 118 -16.36 13.96 2.52
C VAL A 118 -17.23 13.68 1.31
N ASP A 119 -18.40 14.30 1.22
CA ASP A 119 -19.41 13.96 0.22
C ASP A 119 -19.07 14.52 -1.17
N SER A 120 -18.58 15.76 -1.24
CA SER A 120 -18.36 16.45 -2.53
C SER A 120 -16.99 16.18 -3.17
N SER A 121 -16.10 15.46 -2.50
CA SER A 121 -14.73 15.18 -3.00
C SER A 121 -14.34 13.71 -2.84
N CYS A 122 -13.81 13.28 -1.70
CA CYS A 122 -13.20 11.95 -1.57
C CYS A 122 -14.21 10.78 -1.67
N ALA A 123 -15.45 10.94 -1.18
CA ALA A 123 -16.46 9.89 -1.36
C ALA A 123 -16.90 9.80 -2.83
N LEU A 124 -17.03 10.94 -3.53
CA LEU A 124 -17.35 10.98 -4.96
C LEU A 124 -16.29 10.26 -5.80
N ASP A 125 -15.01 10.55 -5.57
CA ASP A 125 -13.91 9.87 -6.26
C ASP A 125 -13.82 8.39 -5.88
N GLY A 126 -14.03 8.06 -4.60
CA GLY A 126 -14.08 6.68 -4.14
C GLY A 126 -15.22 5.87 -4.76
N ASN A 127 -16.41 6.46 -4.91
CA ASN A 127 -17.53 5.82 -5.60
C ASN A 127 -17.24 5.61 -7.10
N ARG A 128 -16.52 6.54 -7.75
CA ARG A 128 -16.07 6.38 -9.14
C ARG A 128 -15.13 5.19 -9.32
N LEU A 129 -14.29 4.93 -8.32
CA LEU A 129 -13.44 3.74 -8.26
C LEU A 129 -14.20 2.48 -7.84
N GLY A 130 -15.46 2.60 -7.39
CA GLY A 130 -16.25 1.47 -6.92
C GLY A 130 -15.78 0.92 -5.57
N LEU A 131 -15.20 1.77 -4.70
CA LEU A 131 -14.59 1.33 -3.44
C LEU A 131 -15.59 0.67 -2.49
N GLU A 132 -16.88 0.95 -2.59
CA GLU A 132 -17.94 0.28 -1.84
C GLU A 132 -17.97 -1.24 -2.05
N ARG A 133 -17.45 -1.73 -3.19
CA ARG A 133 -17.33 -3.17 -3.50
C ARG A 133 -15.98 -3.77 -3.07
N VAL A 134 -15.02 -2.93 -2.68
CA VAL A 134 -13.64 -3.34 -2.36
C VAL A 134 -13.38 -3.27 -0.86
N ILE A 135 -13.89 -2.24 -0.19
CA ILE A 135 -13.68 -2.02 1.23
C ILE A 135 -14.34 -3.13 2.04
N ARG A 136 -13.55 -3.79 2.88
CA ARG A 136 -14.04 -4.79 3.82
C ARG A 136 -14.56 -4.10 5.08
N VAL A 137 -15.79 -4.46 5.45
CA VAL A 137 -16.52 -3.95 6.62
C VAL A 137 -17.17 -5.11 7.37
N SER A 138 -17.54 -4.94 8.64
CA SER A 138 -18.33 -5.95 9.35
C SER A 138 -19.76 -6.06 8.78
N PRO A 139 -20.49 -7.17 9.04
CA PRO A 139 -21.83 -7.38 8.50
C PRO A 139 -22.88 -6.30 8.87
N LYS A 140 -22.63 -5.53 9.94
CA LYS A 140 -23.54 -4.46 10.41
C LYS A 140 -23.13 -3.06 9.93
N THR A 141 -22.06 -2.97 9.15
CA THR A 141 -21.52 -1.70 8.64
C THR A 141 -21.80 -1.60 7.16
N ASP A 142 -22.32 -0.47 6.72
CA ASP A 142 -22.55 -0.18 5.30
C ASP A 142 -21.27 0.34 4.64
N ALA A 143 -20.70 -0.43 3.70
CA ALA A 143 -19.51 -0.03 2.96
C ALA A 143 -19.73 1.17 2.03
N SER A 144 -20.99 1.48 1.67
CA SER A 144 -21.36 2.62 0.83
C SER A 144 -21.47 3.95 1.58
N ASN A 145 -21.35 3.92 2.91
CA ASN A 145 -21.31 5.15 3.71
C ASN A 145 -20.18 6.08 3.26
N SER A 146 -20.50 7.34 2.94
CA SER A 146 -19.53 8.31 2.40
C SER A 146 -18.25 8.44 3.24
N ALA A 147 -18.34 8.40 4.58
CA ALA A 147 -17.18 8.53 5.43
C ALA A 147 -16.26 7.30 5.34
N ILE A 148 -16.82 6.10 5.13
CA ILE A 148 -16.06 4.86 4.92
C ILE A 148 -15.40 4.87 3.55
N VAL A 149 -16.15 5.23 2.50
CA VAL A 149 -15.63 5.35 1.14
C VAL A 149 -14.51 6.38 1.08
N CYS A 150 -14.72 7.58 1.63
CA CYS A 150 -13.72 8.63 1.71
C CYS A 150 -12.48 8.18 2.52
N GLY A 151 -12.68 7.47 3.63
CA GLY A 151 -11.58 6.90 4.42
C GLY A 151 -10.74 5.91 3.62
N GLY A 152 -11.38 5.00 2.89
CA GLY A 152 -10.70 4.08 1.97
C GLY A 152 -9.95 4.81 0.86
N PHE A 153 -10.59 5.81 0.23
CA PHE A 153 -9.98 6.64 -0.81
C PHE A 153 -8.70 7.32 -0.32
N ARG A 154 -8.76 8.02 0.82
CA ARG A 154 -7.57 8.63 1.44
C ARG A 154 -6.50 7.61 1.75
N ALA A 155 -6.89 6.44 2.29
CA ALA A 155 -5.95 5.40 2.66
C ALA A 155 -5.17 4.81 1.48
N ILE A 156 -5.70 4.87 0.25
CA ILE A 156 -4.96 4.46 -0.96
C ILE A 156 -3.68 5.28 -1.08
N PHE A 157 -3.76 6.61 -1.02
CA PHE A 157 -2.61 7.47 -1.21
C PHE A 157 -1.62 7.39 -0.04
N GLY A 158 -2.13 7.23 1.18
CA GLY A 158 -1.29 6.89 2.33
C GLY A 158 -0.53 5.58 2.12
N ALA A 159 -1.18 4.56 1.56
CA ALA A 159 -0.54 3.28 1.25
C ALA A 159 0.49 3.39 0.11
N VAL A 160 0.20 4.15 -0.95
CA VAL A 160 1.13 4.40 -2.08
C VAL A 160 2.40 5.09 -1.58
N ALA A 161 2.27 6.10 -0.73
CA ALA A 161 3.43 6.82 -0.19
C ALA A 161 4.33 5.90 0.67
N ILE A 162 3.74 4.99 1.44
CA ILE A 162 4.48 4.02 2.25
C ILE A 162 5.11 2.93 1.37
N ASP A 163 4.41 2.45 0.35
CA ASP A 163 4.91 1.39 -0.54
C ASP A 163 6.05 1.87 -1.43
N SER A 164 5.94 3.09 -1.96
CA SER A 164 7.00 3.72 -2.78
C SER A 164 8.13 4.34 -1.97
N GLY A 165 7.89 4.67 -0.70
CA GLY A 165 8.78 5.51 0.11
C GLY A 165 8.82 6.98 -0.34
N MET A 166 7.93 7.40 -1.24
CA MET A 166 7.93 8.74 -1.85
C MET A 166 6.54 9.39 -1.81
N VAL A 167 6.46 10.56 -1.18
CA VAL A 167 5.22 11.36 -1.15
C VAL A 167 4.81 11.81 -2.56
N ASP A 168 5.78 12.15 -3.41
CA ASP A 168 5.52 12.64 -4.76
C ASP A 168 4.83 11.60 -5.66
N GLU A 169 5.12 10.31 -5.48
CA GLU A 169 4.44 9.26 -6.24
C GLU A 169 2.96 9.16 -5.82
N ALA A 170 2.66 9.30 -4.53
CA ALA A 170 1.28 9.36 -4.06
C ALA A 170 0.53 10.59 -4.59
N ILE A 171 1.19 11.75 -4.66
CA ILE A 171 0.64 12.99 -5.24
C ILE A 171 0.31 12.80 -6.73
N LYS A 172 1.22 12.18 -7.49
CA LYS A 172 1.02 11.86 -8.91
C LYS A 172 -0.15 10.90 -9.12
N VAL A 173 -0.24 9.84 -8.31
CA VAL A 173 -1.37 8.89 -8.37
C VAL A 173 -2.68 9.58 -7.98
N PHE A 174 -2.67 10.46 -6.97
CA PHE A 174 -3.82 11.27 -6.60
C PHE A 174 -4.30 12.13 -7.77
N TRP A 175 -3.42 12.88 -8.43
CA TRP A 175 -3.82 13.72 -9.56
C TRP A 175 -4.32 12.94 -10.77
N LYS A 176 -3.80 11.73 -11.01
CA LYS A 176 -4.35 10.83 -12.03
C LYS A 176 -5.80 10.43 -11.71
N VAL A 177 -6.08 10.12 -10.45
CA VAL A 177 -7.41 9.69 -10.01
C VAL A 177 -8.39 10.85 -9.87
N HIS A 178 -7.94 12.00 -9.34
CA HIS A 178 -8.78 13.17 -9.06
C HIS A 178 -8.96 14.08 -10.30
N GLY A 179 -7.90 14.20 -11.11
CA GLY A 179 -7.78 15.12 -12.24
C GLY A 179 -8.35 14.64 -13.58
N ASP A 180 -8.90 13.41 -13.66
CA ASP A 180 -9.75 12.98 -14.78
C ASP A 180 -11.00 13.87 -14.93
N ARG A 181 -11.32 14.67 -13.91
CA ARG A 181 -12.14 15.87 -14.08
C ARG A 181 -11.28 16.94 -14.73
N GLY A 182 -11.35 17.04 -16.06
CA GLY A 182 -10.82 18.18 -16.79
C GLY A 182 -11.16 19.47 -16.05
N TRP A 183 -10.14 20.23 -15.66
CA TRP A 183 -10.18 21.45 -14.85
C TRP A 183 -10.91 22.64 -15.50
N ILE A 184 -11.78 22.39 -16.47
CA ILE A 184 -12.75 23.36 -16.95
C ILE A 184 -13.72 23.56 -15.79
N LEU A 185 -13.45 24.49 -14.88
CA LEU A 185 -14.43 25.23 -14.07
C LEU A 185 -13.75 26.12 -13.00
N VAL A 186 -12.45 25.96 -12.72
CA VAL A 186 -11.72 26.91 -11.84
C VAL A 186 -10.97 27.99 -12.64
N SER A 187 -10.88 27.85 -13.97
CA SER A 187 -10.44 28.91 -14.90
C SER A 187 -11.51 29.96 -15.21
N VAL A 188 -12.61 30.02 -14.46
CA VAL A 188 -13.71 30.99 -14.65
C VAL A 188 -13.86 31.93 -13.44
N LEU A 189 -12.75 32.18 -12.75
CA LEU A 189 -12.53 33.47 -12.10
C LEU A 189 -11.77 34.37 -13.06
#